data_AF-G4ZNG2-F1
#
_entry.id   AF-G4ZNG2-F1
#
_cell.length_a   1.000
_cell.length_b   1.000
_cell.length_c   1.000
_cell.angle_alpha   90.00
_cell.angle_beta   90.00
_cell.angle_gamma   90.00
#
_symmetry.space_group_name_H-M   'P 1'
#
loop_
_entity.id
_entity.type
_entity.pdbx_description
1 polymer ?
#
loop_
_entity_poly.entity_id
_entity_poly.type
_entity_poly.pdbx_seq_one_letter_code
_entity_poly.pdbx_strand_id
1 'polypeptide(L)'
;MEGYDWGHLKDQVRQIRENTVTARSRTTYQNSYCRFLAWLAKNKADLVAPEFATRLGDIAAYSLQQLRAHIKEVINQKPRIDPFVFELLDAEVFVTWLITLQRKDGGALSYSVLNTHRASLFNLFRDFGHTMSKTLESELTTYFKGLKHKLAKDASIGASEIKTGKDPLMFDLYSFLCGKMLTLPGKEMAFSHAYMVIA
;
A
#
# COMPACT_ATOMS: atom_id res chain seq x y z
N MET A 1 -3.35 33.24 -34.96
CA MET A 1 -3.18 32.58 -33.65
C MET A 1 -4.19 31.45 -33.59
N GLU A 2 -3.75 30.22 -33.85
CA GLU A 2 -4.59 29.04 -33.63
C GLU A 2 -4.93 28.98 -32.14
N GLY A 3 -6.22 28.93 -31.83
CA GLY A 3 -6.69 28.80 -30.46
C GLY A 3 -6.34 27.41 -29.93
N TYR A 4 -5.74 27.35 -28.75
CA TYR A 4 -5.48 26.08 -28.08
C TYR A 4 -6.80 25.37 -27.74
N ASP A 5 -6.87 24.07 -27.96
CA ASP A 5 -7.94 23.22 -27.44
C ASP A 5 -7.75 23.04 -25.92
N TRP A 6 -8.39 23.93 -25.17
CA TRP A 6 -8.39 23.91 -23.71
C TRP A 6 -9.04 22.66 -23.10
N GLY A 7 -9.92 21.97 -23.83
CA GLY A 7 -10.51 20.71 -23.39
C GLY A 7 -9.46 19.61 -23.39
N HIS A 8 -8.76 19.46 -24.51
CA HIS A 8 -7.66 18.51 -24.66
C HIS A 8 -6.52 18.76 -23.65
N LEU A 9 -6.13 20.02 -23.46
CA LEU A 9 -5.08 20.38 -22.49
C LEU A 9 -5.49 20.04 -21.04
N LYS A 10 -6.76 20.26 -20.66
CA LYS A 10 -7.25 19.86 -19.33
C LYS A 10 -7.22 18.35 -19.14
N ASP A 11 -7.59 17.59 -20.15
CA ASP A 11 -7.53 16.13 -20.10
C ASP A 11 -6.08 15.62 -20.02
N GLN A 12 -5.14 16.23 -20.75
CA GLN A 12 -3.71 15.89 -20.64
C GLN A 12 -3.16 16.18 -19.23
N VAL A 13 -3.47 17.35 -18.66
CA VAL A 13 -3.05 17.69 -17.28
C VAL A 13 -3.61 16.69 -16.27
N ARG A 14 -4.87 16.25 -16.45
CA ARG A 14 -5.45 15.18 -15.62
C ARG A 14 -4.70 13.86 -15.76
N GLN A 15 -4.41 13.44 -17.00
CA GLN A 15 -3.66 12.20 -17.26
C GLN A 15 -2.25 12.23 -16.65
N ILE A 16 -1.55 13.36 -16.73
CA ILE A 16 -0.23 13.54 -16.11
C ILE A 16 -0.32 13.33 -14.59
N ARG A 17 -1.32 13.94 -13.93
CA ARG A 17 -1.55 13.78 -12.49
C ARG A 17 -1.86 12.33 -12.12
N GLU A 18 -2.66 11.65 -12.94
CA GLU A 18 -3.03 10.24 -12.73
C GLU A 18 -1.85 9.30 -12.98
N ASN A 19 -0.90 9.64 -13.86
CA ASN A 19 0.26 8.81 -14.23
C ASN A 19 1.42 8.87 -13.21
N THR A 20 1.11 9.01 -11.93
CA THR A 20 2.10 9.05 -10.85
C THR A 20 2.32 7.69 -10.17
N VAL A 21 1.52 6.68 -10.51
CA VAL A 21 1.62 5.30 -10.00
C VAL A 21 1.26 4.32 -11.11
N THR A 22 2.04 3.25 -11.26
CA THR A 22 1.71 2.17 -12.20
C THR A 22 0.40 1.50 -11.82
N ALA A 23 -0.32 0.94 -12.81
CA ALA A 23 -1.60 0.25 -12.56
C ALA A 23 -1.48 -0.85 -11.49
N ARG A 24 -0.40 -1.64 -11.55
CA ARG A 24 -0.12 -2.70 -10.56
C ARG A 24 0.01 -2.15 -9.14
N SER A 25 0.80 -1.10 -8.95
CA SER A 25 1.00 -0.48 -7.64
C SER A 25 -0.28 0.19 -7.14
N ARG A 26 -1.09 0.79 -8.03
CA ARG A 26 -2.39 1.36 -7.68
C ARG A 26 -3.34 0.30 -7.12
N THR A 27 -3.43 -0.88 -7.75
CA THR A 27 -4.23 -1.99 -7.22
C THR A 27 -3.74 -2.46 -5.86
N THR A 28 -2.43 -2.60 -5.67
CA THR A 28 -1.83 -2.98 -4.37
C THR A 28 -2.17 -1.97 -3.28
N TYR A 29 -1.99 -0.68 -3.55
CA TYR A 29 -2.27 0.38 -2.60
C TYR A 29 -3.76 0.46 -2.27
N GLN A 30 -4.64 0.37 -3.28
CA GLN A 30 -6.08 0.36 -3.04
C GLN A 30 -6.52 -0.82 -2.19
N ASN A 31 -6.06 -2.03 -2.49
CA ASN A 31 -6.39 -3.21 -1.68
C ASN A 31 -5.90 -3.08 -0.23
N SER A 32 -4.76 -2.40 -0.03
CA SER A 32 -4.18 -2.12 1.27
C SER A 32 -5.01 -1.08 2.04
N TYR A 33 -5.27 0.10 1.48
CA TYR A 33 -6.03 1.11 2.18
C TYR A 33 -7.51 0.71 2.35
N CYS A 34 -8.11 -0.10 1.47
CA CYS A 34 -9.45 -0.67 1.72
C CYS A 34 -9.47 -1.56 2.96
N ARG A 35 -8.36 -2.26 3.25
CA ARG A 35 -8.23 -3.05 4.48
C ARG A 35 -8.12 -2.15 5.72
N PHE A 36 -7.40 -1.04 5.61
CA PHE A 36 -7.33 -0.03 6.67
C PHE A 36 -8.70 0.61 6.93
N LEU A 37 -9.40 1.06 5.88
CA LEU A 37 -10.74 1.64 5.99
C LEU A 37 -11.76 0.67 6.61
N ALA A 38 -11.69 -0.62 6.26
CA ALA A 38 -12.56 -1.63 6.87
C ALA A 38 -12.30 -1.77 8.38
N TRP A 39 -11.03 -1.70 8.79
CA TRP A 39 -10.68 -1.71 10.22
C TRP A 39 -11.14 -0.42 10.91
N LEU A 40 -10.94 0.74 10.28
CA LEU A 40 -11.36 2.05 10.80
C LEU A 40 -12.88 2.09 11.01
N ALA A 41 -13.67 1.64 10.02
CA ALA A 41 -15.12 1.59 10.13
C ALA A 41 -15.65 0.68 11.27
N LYS A 42 -14.90 -0.37 11.65
CA LYS A 42 -15.28 -1.29 12.74
C LYS A 42 -14.77 -0.86 14.12
N ASN A 43 -13.63 -0.15 14.18
CA ASN A 43 -12.91 0.07 15.45
C ASN A 43 -12.78 1.55 15.83
N LYS A 44 -12.98 2.46 14.87
CA LYS A 44 -12.77 3.91 14.97
C LYS A 44 -13.82 4.64 14.13
N ALA A 45 -15.09 4.32 14.37
CA ALA A 45 -16.23 4.84 13.62
C ALA A 45 -16.34 6.38 13.70
N ASP A 46 -15.83 6.96 14.79
CA ASP A 46 -15.69 8.40 15.03
C ASP A 46 -14.83 9.12 13.98
N LEU A 47 -13.90 8.41 13.34
CA LEU A 47 -13.06 8.96 12.29
C LEU A 47 -13.69 8.83 10.89
N VAL A 48 -14.70 7.97 10.72
CA VAL A 48 -15.36 7.78 9.43
C VAL A 48 -16.15 9.04 9.07
N ALA A 49 -15.99 9.52 7.83
CA ALA A 49 -16.74 10.69 7.38
C ALA A 49 -18.24 10.36 7.36
N PRO A 50 -19.14 11.23 7.86
CA PRO A 50 -20.57 10.93 7.97
C PRO A 50 -21.22 10.55 6.63
N GLU A 51 -20.84 11.21 5.53
CA GLU A 51 -21.33 10.89 4.19
C GLU A 51 -20.89 9.50 3.73
N PHE A 52 -19.66 9.11 4.07
CA PHE A 52 -19.13 7.79 3.75
C PHE A 52 -19.80 6.70 4.58
N ALA A 53 -19.99 6.94 5.88
CA ALA A 53 -20.76 6.05 6.74
C ALA A 53 -22.18 5.84 6.22
N THR A 54 -22.83 6.91 5.75
CA THR A 54 -24.17 6.84 5.13
C THR A 54 -24.16 5.95 3.88
N ARG A 55 -23.15 6.07 3.01
CA ARG A 55 -23.02 5.19 1.82
C ARG A 55 -22.68 3.74 2.17
N LEU A 56 -21.93 3.52 3.25
CA LEU A 56 -21.65 2.17 3.73
C LEU A 56 -22.91 1.48 4.26
N GLY A 57 -23.82 2.23 4.88
CA GLY A 57 -25.03 1.68 5.49
C GLY A 57 -24.73 0.84 6.74
N ASP A 58 -25.62 -0.09 7.07
CA ASP A 58 -25.37 -1.01 8.19
C ASP A 58 -24.33 -2.07 7.82
N ILE A 59 -23.18 -1.98 8.50
CA ILE A 59 -22.04 -2.88 8.35
C ILE A 59 -21.92 -3.90 9.49
N ALA A 60 -22.87 -3.97 10.44
CA ALA A 60 -22.75 -4.81 11.64
C ALA A 60 -22.57 -6.29 11.29
N ALA A 61 -23.40 -6.80 10.38
CA ALA A 61 -23.37 -8.19 9.93
C ALA A 61 -22.22 -8.54 8.97
N TYR A 62 -21.44 -7.55 8.52
CA TYR A 62 -20.40 -7.79 7.52
C TYR A 62 -19.18 -8.45 8.17
N SER A 63 -18.73 -9.56 7.58
CA SER A 63 -17.36 -10.05 7.77
C SER A 63 -16.35 -9.01 7.25
N LEU A 64 -15.10 -9.08 7.73
CA LEU A 64 -14.04 -8.19 7.24
C LEU A 64 -13.82 -8.30 5.72
N GLN A 65 -14.02 -9.48 5.12
CA GLN A 65 -13.88 -9.65 3.68
C GLN A 65 -15.00 -8.96 2.91
N GLN A 66 -16.26 -9.15 3.34
CA GLN A 66 -17.41 -8.47 2.74
C GLN A 66 -17.29 -6.95 2.88
N LEU A 67 -16.89 -6.46 4.05
CA LEU A 67 -16.71 -5.03 4.29
C LEU A 67 -15.65 -4.42 3.39
N ARG A 68 -14.54 -5.13 3.15
CA ARG A 68 -13.49 -4.65 2.24
C ARG A 68 -13.96 -4.57 0.79
N ALA A 69 -14.76 -5.54 0.33
CA ALA A 69 -15.33 -5.53 -1.01
C ALA A 69 -16.30 -4.35 -1.16
N HIS A 70 -17.21 -4.18 -0.20
CA HIS A 70 -18.17 -3.07 -0.17
C HIS A 70 -17.49 -1.71 -0.13
N ILE A 71 -16.51 -1.51 0.75
CA ILE A 71 -15.70 -0.28 0.78
C ILE A 71 -15.07 -0.02 -0.58
N LYS A 72 -14.49 -1.04 -1.21
CA LYS A 72 -13.86 -0.90 -2.53
C LYS A 72 -14.86 -0.45 -3.59
N GLU A 73 -16.10 -0.90 -3.53
CA GLU A 73 -17.16 -0.43 -4.42
C GLU A 73 -17.48 1.05 -4.14
N VAL A 74 -17.77 1.40 -2.88
CA VAL A 74 -18.16 2.76 -2.47
C VAL A 74 -17.09 3.80 -2.79
N ILE A 75 -15.82 3.53 -2.52
CA ILE A 75 -14.72 4.51 -2.78
C ILE A 75 -14.51 4.81 -4.27
N ASN A 76 -14.95 3.91 -5.16
CA ASN A 76 -14.78 4.06 -6.60
C ASN A 76 -16.02 4.68 -7.26
N GLN A 77 -17.11 4.87 -6.51
CA GLN A 77 -18.29 5.58 -6.99
C GLN A 77 -18.00 7.07 -7.23
N LYS A 78 -18.71 7.66 -8.20
CA LYS A 78 -18.68 9.10 -8.47
C LYS A 78 -19.97 9.77 -7.95
N PRO A 79 -19.90 10.96 -7.33
CA PRO A 79 -18.67 11.67 -6.96
C PRO A 79 -17.91 10.92 -5.86
N ARG A 80 -16.57 11.01 -5.89
CA ARG A 80 -15.73 10.50 -4.81
C ARG A 80 -16.04 11.27 -3.54
N ILE A 81 -16.16 10.56 -2.44
CA ILE A 81 -16.38 11.10 -1.11
C ILE A 81 -15.26 10.65 -0.19
N ASP A 82 -14.84 11.52 0.70
CA ASP A 82 -13.75 11.22 1.62
C ASP A 82 -14.15 10.07 2.54
N PRO A 83 -13.31 9.03 2.70
CA PRO A 83 -13.69 7.86 3.46
C PRO A 83 -13.56 8.05 4.98
N PHE A 84 -12.81 9.06 5.42
CA PHE A 84 -12.60 9.45 6.82
C PHE A 84 -12.21 10.93 6.86
N VAL A 85 -12.28 11.54 8.05
CA VAL A 85 -11.84 12.92 8.26
C VAL A 85 -10.31 12.95 8.29
N PHE A 86 -9.68 13.40 7.20
CA PHE A 86 -8.23 13.30 7.02
C PHE A 86 -7.42 14.09 8.05
N GLU A 87 -7.96 15.21 8.52
CA GLU A 87 -7.35 16.11 9.49
C GLU A 87 -7.28 15.51 10.90
N LEU A 88 -8.15 14.53 11.20
CA LEU A 88 -8.24 13.87 12.51
C LEU A 88 -7.44 12.57 12.55
N LEU A 89 -6.78 12.18 11.46
CA LEU A 89 -6.01 10.94 11.45
C LEU A 89 -4.65 11.13 12.13
N ASP A 90 -4.48 10.47 13.27
CA ASP A 90 -3.19 10.36 13.94
C ASP A 90 -2.37 9.16 13.46
N ALA A 91 -1.03 9.30 13.55
CA ALA A 91 -0.09 8.24 13.19
C ALA A 91 -0.32 6.97 14.04
N GLU A 92 -0.66 7.16 15.32
CA GLU A 92 -0.94 6.08 16.25
C GLU A 92 -2.09 5.20 15.74
N VAL A 93 -3.20 5.78 15.29
CA VAL A 93 -4.36 5.04 14.76
C VAL A 93 -3.93 4.11 13.62
N PHE A 94 -3.12 4.62 12.68
CA PHE A 94 -2.63 3.83 11.57
C PHE A 94 -1.68 2.71 12.02
N VAL A 95 -0.77 3.01 12.94
CA VAL A 95 0.21 2.04 13.45
C VAL A 95 -0.45 0.98 14.33
N THR A 96 -1.48 1.33 15.11
CA THR A 96 -2.33 0.39 15.83
C THR A 96 -2.95 -0.61 14.86
N TRP A 97 -3.51 -0.15 13.75
CA TRP A 97 -4.01 -1.06 12.72
C TRP A 97 -2.92 -2.00 12.21
N LEU A 98 -1.72 -1.48 11.88
CA LEU A 98 -0.61 -2.30 11.37
C LEU A 98 -0.25 -3.47 12.30
N ILE A 99 -0.23 -3.24 13.62
CA ILE A 99 0.13 -4.29 14.58
C ILE A 99 -1.00 -5.31 14.82
N THR A 100 -2.23 -5.04 14.39
CA THR A 100 -3.31 -6.05 14.34
C THR A 100 -3.16 -7.01 13.16
N LEU A 101 -2.31 -6.69 12.18
CA LEU A 101 -2.15 -7.50 10.99
C LEU A 101 -1.25 -8.71 11.25
N GLN A 102 -1.74 -9.88 10.88
CA GLN A 102 -0.99 -11.13 10.94
C GLN A 102 -0.94 -11.81 9.57
N ARG A 103 0.10 -12.62 9.38
CA ARG A 103 0.21 -13.60 8.30
C ARG A 103 -0.82 -14.73 8.49
N LYS A 104 -1.02 -15.54 7.44
CA LYS A 104 -1.93 -16.70 7.50
C LYS A 104 -1.52 -17.74 8.55
N ASP A 105 -0.23 -17.85 8.82
CA ASP A 105 0.36 -18.72 9.83
C ASP A 105 0.34 -18.11 11.25
N GLY A 106 -0.33 -16.96 11.43
CA GLY A 106 -0.37 -16.24 12.70
C GLY A 106 0.88 -15.40 12.99
N GLY A 107 1.91 -15.46 12.14
CA GLY A 107 3.16 -14.73 12.32
C GLY A 107 3.03 -13.22 12.07
N ALA A 108 3.99 -12.46 12.59
CA ALA A 108 4.09 -11.03 12.33
C ALA A 108 4.41 -10.72 10.86
N LEU A 109 3.96 -9.56 10.38
CA LEU A 109 4.33 -9.07 9.05
C LEU A 109 5.79 -8.64 8.99
N SER A 110 6.43 -8.83 7.82
CA SER A 110 7.77 -8.30 7.59
C SER A 110 7.77 -6.79 7.43
N TYR A 111 8.91 -6.15 7.70
CA TYR A 111 9.07 -4.70 7.56
C TYR A 111 8.72 -4.18 6.14
N SER A 112 9.03 -4.97 5.11
CA SER A 112 8.70 -4.61 3.71
C SER A 112 7.19 -4.55 3.47
N VAL A 113 6.41 -5.46 4.05
CA VAL A 113 4.94 -5.45 3.94
C VAL A 113 4.37 -4.25 4.69
N LEU A 114 4.89 -3.95 5.89
CA LEU A 114 4.50 -2.76 6.65
C LEU A 114 4.77 -1.46 5.85
N ASN A 115 5.92 -1.36 5.19
CA ASN A 115 6.24 -0.22 4.34
C ASN A 115 5.31 -0.10 3.12
N THR A 116 4.82 -1.22 2.59
CA THR A 116 3.81 -1.20 1.52
C THR A 116 2.50 -0.61 2.03
N HIS A 117 2.09 -0.96 3.25
CA HIS A 117 0.94 -0.35 3.90
C HIS A 117 1.15 1.15 4.13
N ARG A 118 2.33 1.58 4.59
CA ARG A 118 2.69 3.00 4.70
C ARG A 118 2.50 3.73 3.36
N ALA A 119 3.11 3.23 2.29
CA ALA A 119 3.00 3.82 0.97
C ALA A 119 1.54 3.91 0.49
N SER A 120 0.71 2.91 0.84
CA SER A 120 -0.72 2.95 0.53
C SER A 120 -1.47 4.06 1.25
N LEU A 121 -1.07 4.44 2.47
CA LEU A 121 -1.66 5.56 3.19
C LEU A 121 -1.33 6.89 2.49
N PHE A 122 -0.07 7.10 2.09
CA PHE A 122 0.30 8.28 1.28
C PHE A 122 -0.47 8.32 -0.03
N ASN A 123 -0.66 7.17 -0.68
CA ASN A 123 -1.48 7.08 -1.88
C ASN A 123 -2.94 7.43 -1.62
N LEU A 124 -3.50 7.03 -0.47
CA LEU A 124 -4.87 7.35 -0.09
C LEU A 124 -5.08 8.87 0.05
N PHE A 125 -4.20 9.57 0.77
CA PHE A 125 -4.23 11.04 0.85
C PHE A 125 -4.23 11.67 -0.55
N ARG A 126 -3.28 11.27 -1.40
CA ARG A 126 -3.18 11.78 -2.77
C ARG A 126 -4.40 11.46 -3.64
N ASP A 127 -4.94 10.24 -3.56
CA ASP A 127 -6.09 9.79 -4.35
C ASP A 127 -7.35 10.61 -4.06
N PHE A 128 -7.47 11.14 -2.84
CA PHE A 128 -8.57 11.99 -2.40
C PHE A 128 -8.22 13.49 -2.40
N GLY A 129 -7.03 13.86 -2.88
CA GLY A 129 -6.62 15.25 -3.03
C GLY A 129 -6.17 15.93 -1.74
N HIS A 130 -5.90 15.15 -0.70
CA HIS A 130 -5.42 15.63 0.60
C HIS A 130 -3.90 15.60 0.68
N THR A 131 -3.33 16.57 1.41
CA THR A 131 -1.90 16.59 1.74
C THR A 131 -1.72 16.13 3.18
N MET A 132 -0.82 15.18 3.41
CA MET A 132 -0.52 14.71 4.75
C MET A 132 0.16 15.82 5.56
N SER A 133 -0.24 16.02 6.81
CA SER A 133 0.39 17.04 7.66
C SER A 133 1.84 16.66 7.97
N LYS A 134 2.72 17.66 8.13
CA LYS A 134 4.13 17.43 8.50
C LYS A 134 4.26 16.67 9.83
N THR A 135 3.36 16.95 10.77
CA THR A 135 3.30 16.24 12.05
C THR A 135 3.01 14.76 11.86
N LEU A 136 1.98 14.43 11.08
CA LEU A 136 1.62 13.03 10.78
C LEU A 136 2.76 12.31 10.03
N GLU A 137 3.38 12.96 9.04
CA GLU A 137 4.52 12.39 8.31
C GLU A 137 5.73 12.10 9.21
N SER A 138 6.04 13.03 10.12
CA SER A 138 7.13 12.91 11.09
C SER A 138 6.87 11.76 12.06
N GLU A 139 5.68 11.70 12.65
CA GLU A 139 5.29 10.63 13.57
C GLU A 139 5.32 9.26 12.90
N LEU A 140 4.76 9.14 11.68
CA LEU A 140 4.85 7.89 10.90
C LEU A 140 6.32 7.49 10.65
N THR A 141 7.22 8.46 10.43
CA THR A 141 8.64 8.17 10.27
C THR A 141 9.25 7.61 11.55
N THR A 142 8.96 8.21 12.69
CA THR A 142 9.40 7.75 14.02
C THR A 142 8.89 6.35 14.34
N TYR A 143 7.58 6.11 14.17
CA TYR A 143 6.97 4.80 14.39
C TYR A 143 7.59 3.72 13.49
N PHE A 144 7.80 4.00 12.21
CA PHE A 144 8.38 3.02 11.29
C PHE A 144 9.86 2.73 11.58
N LYS A 145 10.61 3.68 12.12
CA LYS A 145 11.95 3.43 12.65
C LYS A 145 11.87 2.48 13.85
N GLY A 146 10.95 2.73 14.79
CA GLY A 146 10.70 1.86 15.94
C GLY A 146 10.28 0.44 15.55
N LEU A 147 9.35 0.30 14.60
CA LEU A 147 8.90 -0.99 14.07
C LEU A 147 10.05 -1.79 13.45
N LYS A 148 10.95 -1.13 12.71
CA LYS A 148 12.15 -1.78 12.15
C LYS A 148 13.04 -2.36 13.25
N HIS A 149 13.31 -1.58 14.29
CA HIS A 149 14.14 -2.01 15.41
C HIS A 149 13.48 -3.13 16.22
N LYS A 150 12.16 -3.03 16.46
CA LYS A 150 11.40 -4.08 17.15
C LYS A 150 11.48 -5.41 16.41
N LEU A 151 11.19 -5.41 15.10
CA LEU A 151 11.25 -6.63 14.27
C LEU A 151 12.66 -7.23 14.25
N ALA A 152 13.71 -6.40 14.20
CA ALA A 152 15.09 -6.89 14.28
C ALA A 152 15.41 -7.56 15.63
N LYS A 153 14.92 -6.98 16.73
CA LYS A 153 15.07 -7.56 18.07
C LYS A 153 14.31 -8.88 18.22
N ASP A 154 13.06 -8.92 17.77
CA ASP A 154 12.21 -10.12 17.83
C ASP A 154 12.80 -11.27 17.02
N ALA A 155 13.44 -10.97 15.88
CA ALA A 155 14.19 -11.95 15.08
C ALA A 155 15.45 -12.45 15.82
N SER A 156 16.21 -11.57 16.47
CA SER A 156 17.44 -11.96 17.19
C SER A 156 17.19 -12.86 18.41
N ILE A 157 16.00 -12.77 19.02
CA ILE A 157 15.62 -13.54 20.21
C ILE A 157 14.95 -14.88 19.81
N GLY A 158 14.75 -15.13 18.51
CA GLY A 158 14.06 -16.33 18.02
C GLY A 158 12.56 -16.33 18.28
N ALA A 159 11.99 -15.21 18.73
CA ALA A 159 10.56 -15.05 19.00
C ALA A 159 9.71 -15.02 17.72
N SER A 160 10.37 -14.93 16.56
CA SER A 160 9.71 -14.93 15.26
C SER A 160 10.67 -15.41 14.19
N GLU A 161 10.27 -16.40 13.39
CA GLU A 161 10.89 -16.71 12.09
C GLU A 161 10.59 -15.56 11.11
N ILE A 162 11.15 -14.39 11.37
CA ILE A 162 11.13 -13.29 10.40
C ILE A 162 12.18 -13.67 9.37
N LYS A 163 11.75 -14.29 8.27
CA LYS A 163 12.54 -14.34 7.03
C LYS A 163 12.89 -12.90 6.66
N THR A 164 14.10 -12.47 7.00
CA THR A 164 14.67 -11.20 6.59
C THR A 164 15.28 -11.38 5.21
N GLY A 165 14.75 -10.64 4.23
CA GLY A 165 15.14 -10.76 2.83
C GLY A 165 14.07 -11.42 1.97
N LYS A 166 14.33 -11.48 0.66
CA LYS A 166 13.57 -12.37 -0.24
C LYS A 166 14.08 -13.79 0.01
N ASP A 167 13.23 -14.79 -0.22
CA ASP A 167 13.69 -16.18 -0.23
C ASP A 167 14.90 -16.30 -1.18
N PRO A 168 15.99 -16.98 -0.75
CA PRO A 168 17.10 -17.23 -1.65
C PRO A 168 16.57 -17.96 -2.89
N LEU A 169 17.02 -17.49 -4.05
CA LEU A 169 16.64 -18.11 -5.31
C LEU A 169 17.15 -19.56 -5.28
N MET A 170 16.26 -20.53 -5.45
CA MET A 170 16.65 -21.95 -5.50
C MET A 170 17.69 -22.13 -6.59
N PHE A 171 18.75 -22.91 -6.31
CA PHE A 171 19.87 -23.07 -7.23
C PHE A 171 19.43 -23.58 -8.62
N ASP A 172 18.43 -24.44 -8.67
CA ASP A 172 17.86 -24.95 -9.93
C ASP A 172 17.19 -23.83 -10.74
N LEU A 173 16.44 -22.95 -10.06
CA LEU A 173 15.80 -21.79 -10.69
C LEU A 173 16.84 -20.76 -11.12
N TYR A 174 17.87 -20.52 -10.30
CA TYR A 174 19.02 -19.70 -10.65
C TYR A 174 19.70 -20.20 -11.94
N SER A 175 20.05 -21.49 -11.97
CA SER A 175 20.74 -22.12 -13.10
C SER A 175 19.88 -22.08 -14.37
N PHE A 176 18.58 -22.36 -14.23
CA PHE A 176 17.63 -22.27 -15.33
C PHE A 176 17.55 -20.84 -15.89
N LEU A 177 17.41 -19.84 -15.02
CA LEU A 177 17.31 -18.43 -15.42
C LEU A 177 18.60 -17.94 -16.08
N CYS A 178 19.77 -18.25 -15.52
CA CYS A 178 21.06 -17.90 -16.12
C CYS A 178 21.20 -18.51 -17.53
N GLY A 179 20.86 -19.80 -17.68
CA GLY A 179 20.87 -20.47 -18.98
C GLY A 179 19.92 -19.83 -19.98
N LYS A 180 18.71 -19.46 -19.56
CA LYS A 180 17.74 -18.79 -20.45
C LYS A 180 18.18 -17.39 -20.86
N MET A 181 18.73 -16.60 -19.94
CA MET A 181 19.21 -15.24 -20.24
C MET A 181 20.39 -15.24 -21.22
N LEU A 182 21.22 -16.28 -21.25
CA LEU A 182 22.28 -16.44 -22.25
C LEU A 182 21.74 -16.76 -23.65
N THR A 183 20.58 -17.40 -23.75
CA THR A 183 19.99 -17.82 -25.02
C THR A 183 19.06 -16.78 -25.66
N LEU A 184 18.58 -15.80 -24.89
CA LEU A 184 17.61 -14.81 -25.36
C LEU A 184 18.33 -13.55 -25.89
N PRO A 185 17.93 -13.02 -27.06
CA PRO A 185 18.52 -11.80 -27.59
C PRO A 185 18.05 -10.56 -26.81
N GLY A 186 18.97 -9.67 -26.46
CA GLY A 186 18.65 -8.38 -25.85
C GLY A 186 19.68 -7.91 -24.82
N LYS A 187 20.00 -6.62 -24.83
CA LYS A 187 20.98 -6.02 -23.89
C LYS A 187 20.54 -6.17 -22.42
N GLU A 188 19.24 -6.17 -22.17
CA GLU A 188 18.65 -6.39 -20.85
C GLU A 188 18.90 -7.81 -20.33
N MET A 189 18.94 -8.82 -21.20
CA MET A 189 19.20 -10.22 -20.83
C MET A 189 20.66 -10.41 -20.44
N ALA A 190 21.59 -9.82 -21.20
CA ALA A 190 23.01 -9.82 -20.86
C ALA A 190 23.30 -9.10 -19.53
N PHE A 191 22.68 -7.95 -19.30
CA PHE A 191 22.79 -7.23 -18.03
C PHE A 191 22.19 -8.04 -16.87
N SER A 192 21.00 -8.61 -17.05
CA SER A 192 20.33 -9.41 -16.01
C SER A 192 21.14 -10.65 -15.64
N HIS A 193 21.75 -11.32 -16.63
CA HIS A 193 22.66 -12.44 -16.40
C HIS A 193 23.90 -11.99 -15.60
N ALA A 194 24.58 -10.92 -16.03
CA ALA A 194 25.75 -10.40 -15.33
C ALA A 194 25.42 -9.99 -13.89
N TYR A 195 24.27 -9.35 -13.67
CA TYR A 195 23.80 -8.97 -12.34
C TYR A 195 23.56 -10.19 -11.46
N MET A 196 22.89 -11.23 -11.96
CA MET A 196 22.63 -12.46 -11.20
C MET A 196 23.90 -13.24 -10.83
N VAL A 197 24.97 -13.10 -11.61
CA VAL A 197 26.25 -13.79 -11.34
C VAL A 197 27.11 -13.02 -10.33
N ILE A 198 27.00 -11.69 -10.29
CA ILE A 198 27.91 -10.82 -9.53
C ILE A 198 27.31 -10.34 -8.19
N ALA A 199 25.98 -10.18 -8.10
CA ALA A 199 25.28 -9.63 -6.93
C ALA A 199 24.81 -10.71 -5.94
#